data_AF-Q1H3J7-F1
#
_entry.id   AF-Q1H3J7-F1
#
_cell.length_a   1.000
_cell.length_b   1.000
_cell.length_c   1.000
_cell.angle_alpha   90.00
_cell.angle_beta   90.00
_cell.angle_gamma   90.00
#
_symmetry.space_group_name_H-M   'P 1'
#
loop_
_entity.id
_entity.type
_entity.pdbx_description
1 polymer ?
#
loop_
_entity_poly.entity_id
_entity_poly.type
_entity_poly.pdbx_seq_one_letter_code
_entity_poly.pdbx_strand_id
1 'polypeptide(L)' 'MVQTASPRGFAAMSPEKQRQIASMGGKAAHAKGTAHEFDSASAREAGRKGGRAAHAKGTAHQFTSKEARAAGRKGGRRSS' A
#
# COMPACT_ATOMS: atom_id res chain seq x y z
N MET A 1 37.61 12.66 -4.18
CA MET A 1 36.75 12.34 -5.35
C MET A 1 35.77 11.25 -4.91
N VAL A 2 34.48 11.56 -4.81
CA VAL A 2 33.46 10.54 -4.48
C VAL A 2 33.17 9.76 -5.75
N GLN A 3 33.57 8.49 -5.81
CA GLN A 3 33.15 7.59 -6.89
C GLN A 3 31.64 7.35 -6.74
N THR A 4 30.84 7.95 -7.62
CA THR A 4 29.42 7.65 -7.72
C THR A 4 29.29 6.21 -8.21
N ALA A 5 28.76 5.33 -7.35
CA ALA A 5 28.56 3.94 -7.71
C ALA A 5 27.62 3.86 -8.92
N SER A 6 28.12 3.35 -10.05
CA SER A 6 27.28 3.10 -11.22
C SER A 6 26.13 2.17 -10.81
N PRO A 7 24.90 2.40 -11.29
CA PRO A 7 23.77 1.54 -10.97
C PRO A 7 24.07 0.11 -11.45
N ARG A 8 23.87 -0.88 -10.57
CA ARG A 8 24.06 -2.31 -10.84
C ARG A 8 22.83 -3.09 -10.39
N GLY A 9 22.67 -4.31 -10.90
CA GLY A 9 21.58 -5.20 -10.49
C GLY A 9 20.20 -4.64 -10.85
N PHE A 10 19.25 -4.71 -9.92
CA PHE A 10 17.87 -4.29 -10.15
C PHE A 10 17.75 -2.81 -10.56
N ALA A 11 18.54 -1.94 -9.96
CA ALA A 11 18.55 -0.50 -10.25
C ALA A 11 19.13 -0.16 -11.64
N ALA A 12 19.88 -1.08 -12.25
CA ALA A 12 20.42 -0.90 -13.60
C ALA A 12 19.46 -1.38 -14.70
N MET A 13 18.38 -2.07 -14.34
CA MET A 13 17.41 -2.58 -15.31
C MET A 13 16.48 -1.49 -15.82
N SER A 14 15.85 -1.71 -16.99
CA SER A 14 14.81 -0.82 -17.49
C SER A 14 13.59 -0.78 -16.53
N PRO A 15 12.85 0.34 -16.46
CA PRO A 15 11.67 0.47 -15.60
C PRO A 15 10.62 -0.62 -15.82
N GLU A 16 10.42 -1.04 -17.07
CA GLU A 16 9.48 -2.10 -17.43
C GLU A 16 9.90 -3.45 -16.84
N LYS A 17 11.19 -3.79 -16.94
CA LYS A 17 11.74 -5.03 -16.39
C LYS A 17 11.70 -5.03 -14.87
N GLN A 18 12.01 -3.90 -14.23
CA GLN A 18 11.86 -3.74 -12.78
C GLN A 18 10.40 -3.95 -12.35
N ARG A 19 9.43 -3.35 -13.06
CA ARG A 19 8.00 -3.50 -12.76
C ARG A 19 7.53 -4.95 -12.91
N GLN A 20 7.98 -5.64 -13.96
CA GLN A 20 7.66 -7.06 -14.16
C GLN A 20 8.20 -7.92 -13.02
N ILE A 21 9.47 -7.75 -12.64
CA ILE A 21 10.09 -8.54 -11.55
C ILE A 21 9.43 -8.22 -10.21
N ALA A 22 9.16 -6.94 -9.91
CA ALA A 22 8.43 -6.54 -8.70
C ALA A 22 7.03 -7.16 -8.66
N SER A 23 6.31 -7.18 -9.79
CA SER A 23 5.00 -7.83 -9.91
C SER A 23 5.08 -9.34 -9.69
N MET A 24 6.12 -10.00 -10.21
CA MET A 24 6.36 -11.42 -9.99
C MET A 24 6.65 -11.73 -8.52
N GLY A 25 7.45 -10.90 -7.83
CA GLY A 25 7.73 -11.06 -6.41
C GLY A 25 6.47 -11.00 -5.54
N GLY A 26 5.58 -10.04 -5.81
CA GLY A 26 4.29 -9.94 -5.13
C GLY A 26 3.39 -11.15 -5.39
N LYS A 27 3.25 -11.56 -6.65
CA LYS A 27 2.47 -12.76 -7.02
C LYS A 27 3.04 -14.04 -6.40
N ALA A 28 4.35 -14.19 -6.37
CA ALA A 28 5.03 -15.34 -5.79
C ALA A 28 4.83 -15.41 -4.26
N ALA A 29 4.86 -14.27 -3.56
CA ALA A 29 4.58 -14.24 -2.12
C ALA A 29 3.13 -14.65 -1.81
N HIS A 30 2.17 -14.21 -2.63
CA HIS A 30 0.77 -14.67 -2.54
C HIS A 30 0.63 -16.16 -2.83
N ALA A 31 1.24 -16.66 -3.92
CA ALA A 31 1.17 -18.07 -4.29
C ALA A 31 1.85 -19.00 -3.26
N LYS A 32 2.91 -18.53 -2.59
CA LYS A 32 3.64 -19.28 -1.55
C LYS A 32 3.00 -19.20 -0.16
N GLY A 33 1.91 -18.44 0.01
CA GLY A 33 1.25 -18.26 1.31
C GLY A 33 2.08 -17.53 2.36
N THR A 34 3.20 -16.90 1.96
CA THR A 34 4.02 -16.07 2.86
C THR A 34 3.55 -14.61 2.87
N ALA A 35 2.81 -14.20 1.84
CA ALA A 35 2.08 -12.94 1.90
C ALA A 35 0.90 -13.06 2.88
N HIS A 36 0.62 -11.96 3.57
CA HIS A 36 -0.62 -11.86 4.33
C HIS A 36 -1.80 -12.04 3.36
N GLU A 37 -2.64 -13.04 3.62
CA GLU A 37 -3.94 -13.16 2.97
C GLU A 37 -4.64 -11.80 3.08
N PHE A 38 -5.14 -11.28 1.96
CA PHE A 38 -5.82 -9.99 1.93
C PHE A 38 -7.24 -10.15 2.48
N ASP A 39 -7.34 -10.58 3.73
CA ASP A 39 -8.61 -10.77 4.40
C ASP A 39 -9.25 -9.41 4.69
N SER A 40 -10.57 -9.36 4.51
CA SER A 40 -11.37 -8.16 4.73
C SER A 40 -11.28 -7.68 6.18
N ALA A 41 -11.10 -8.57 7.16
CA ALA A 41 -10.94 -8.18 8.56
C ALA A 41 -9.59 -7.52 8.81
N SER A 42 -8.50 -8.08 8.29
CA SER A 42 -7.15 -7.51 8.42
C SER A 42 -7.06 -6.11 7.80
N ALA A 43 -7.66 -5.90 6.62
CA ALA A 43 -7.71 -4.59 5.97
C ALA A 43 -8.49 -3.55 6.81
N ARG A 44 -9.61 -3.98 7.41
CA ARG A 44 -10.42 -3.13 8.31
C ARG A 44 -9.66 -2.79 9.59
N GLU A 45 -8.94 -3.74 10.18
CA GLU A 45 -8.17 -3.53 11.39
C GLU A 45 -6.98 -2.60 11.15
N ALA A 46 -6.22 -2.82 10.07
CA ALA A 46 -5.12 -1.95 9.66
C ALA A 46 -5.60 -0.52 9.38
N GLY A 47 -6.74 -0.35 8.70
CA GLY A 47 -7.38 0.95 8.48
C GLY A 47 -7.78 1.63 9.77
N ARG A 48 -8.39 0.89 10.72
CA ARG A 48 -8.77 1.42 12.03
C ARG A 48 -7.55 1.87 12.84
N LYS A 49 -6.49 1.07 12.86
CA LYS A 49 -5.23 1.37 13.57
C LYS A 49 -4.52 2.57 12.95
N GLY A 50 -4.44 2.63 11.61
CA GLY A 50 -3.87 3.76 10.88
C GLY A 50 -4.62 5.07 11.12
N GLY A 51 -5.95 5.03 11.10
CA GLY A 51 -6.78 6.20 11.42
C GLY A 51 -6.55 6.70 12.85
N ARG A 52 -6.58 5.79 13.84
CA ARG A 52 -6.28 6.14 15.24
C ARG A 52 -4.89 6.76 15.40
N ALA A 53 -3.88 6.18 14.75
CA ALA A 53 -2.51 6.69 14.81
C ALA A 53 -2.38 8.08 14.15
N ALA A 54 -3.05 8.31 13.03
CA ALA A 54 -3.05 9.62 12.37
C ALA A 54 -3.74 10.70 13.22
N HIS A 55 -4.85 10.34 13.89
CA HIS A 55 -5.53 11.24 14.81
C HIS A 55 -4.66 11.57 16.03
N ALA A 56 -4.00 10.58 16.62
CA ALA A 56 -3.08 10.78 17.74
C ALA A 56 -1.87 11.64 17.38
N LYS A 57 -1.39 11.56 16.14
CA LYS A 57 -0.24 12.33 15.62
C LYS A 57 -0.62 13.72 15.08
N GLY A 58 -1.90 14.06 15.03
CA GLY A 58 -2.37 15.33 14.46
C GLY A 58 -2.22 15.43 12.93
N THR A 59 -1.79 14.36 12.25
CA THR A 59 -1.66 14.31 10.78
C THR A 59 -2.91 13.76 10.09
N ALA A 60 -3.99 13.55 10.86
CA ALA A 60 -5.26 13.09 10.30
C ALA A 60 -5.84 14.16 9.39
N HIS A 61 -6.25 13.73 8.19
CA HIS A 61 -7.03 14.58 7.30
C HIS A 61 -8.37 14.89 7.95
N GLN A 62 -8.66 16.17 8.18
CA GLN A 62 -9.96 16.61 8.66
C GLN A 62 -10.92 16.62 7.47
N PHE A 63 -11.71 15.55 7.35
CA PHE A 63 -12.78 15.52 6.37
C PHE A 63 -13.91 16.44 6.80
N THR A 64 -14.43 17.25 5.88
CA THR A 64 -15.75 17.86 6.06
C THR A 64 -16.83 16.78 6.06
N SER A 65 -18.00 17.05 6.63
CA SER A 65 -19.12 16.09 6.69
C SER A 65 -19.51 15.52 5.33
N LYS A 66 -19.35 16.31 4.25
CA LYS A 66 -19.62 15.89 2.87
C LYS A 66 -18.58 14.90 2.36
N GLU A 67 -17.30 15.14 2.66
CA GLU A 67 -16.20 14.30 2.20
C GLU A 67 -16.11 12.98 2.98
N ALA A 68 -16.36 13.01 4.29
CA ALA A 68 -16.45 11.80 5.12
C ALA A 68 -17.53 10.84 4.59
N ARG A 69 -18.69 11.40 4.21
CA ARG A 69 -19.80 10.62 3.61
C ARG A 69 -19.43 10.04 2.24
N ALA A 70 -18.72 10.80 1.40
CA ALA A 70 -18.26 10.32 0.10
C ALA A 70 -17.22 9.19 0.24
N ALA A 71 -16.27 9.33 1.16
CA ALA A 71 -15.27 8.31 1.47
C ALA A 71 -15.93 7.03 2.01
N GLY A 72 -16.89 7.15 2.93
CA GLY A 72 -17.66 6.02 3.46
C GLY A 72 -18.46 5.26 2.40
N ARG A 73 -19.14 5.98 1.49
CA ARG A 73 -19.87 5.35 0.36
C ARG A 73 -18.93 4.63 -0.61
N LYS A 74 -17.76 5.22 -0.92
CA LYS A 74 -16.75 4.60 -1.80
C LYS A 74 -16.14 3.35 -1.14
N GLY A 75 -15.93 3.38 0.18
CA GLY A 75 -15.46 2.23 0.94
C GLY A 75 -16.47 1.09 1.00
N GLY A 76 -17.75 1.40 1.27
CA GLY A 76 -18.82 0.39 1.37
C GLY A 76 -19.24 -0.22 0.03
N ARG A 77 -19.05 0.48 -1.10
CA ARG A 77 -19.32 -0.05 -2.44
C ARG A 77 -18.29 -1.07 -2.95
N ARG A 78 -17.15 -1.22 -2.28
CA ARG A 78 -16.14 -2.25 -2.61
C ARG A 78 -16.33 -3.55 -1.82
N SER A 79 -17.34 -3.62 -0.96
CA SER A 79 -17.67 -4.77 -0.11
C SER A 79 -18.99 -5.46 -0.49
N SER A 80 -19.48 -5.26 -1.70
CA SER A 80 -20.60 -6.01 -2.30
C SER A 80 -20.11 -6.89 -3.44
#